data_AF-A0A9E0YA92-F1
#
_entry.id   AF-A0A9E0YA92-F1
#
_cell.length_a   1.000
_cell.length_b   1.000
_cell.length_c   1.000
_cell.angle_alpha   90.00
_cell.angle_beta   90.00
_cell.angle_gamma   90.00
#
_symmetry.space_group_name_H-M   'P 1'
#
loop_
_entity.id
_entity.type
_entity.pdbx_description
1 polymer ?
#
loop_
_entity_poly.entity_id
_entity_poly.type
_entity_poly.pdbx_seq_one_letter_code
_entity_poly.pdbx_strand_id
1 'polypeptide(L)'
;MKIKTAILTFLGFLILLTAVVSAFGQEKEVRLEDRRITIRMEKQPLGLIFRYLMEKYDIPIGFEESALDKYHSEYFFDTNMPAAYDGDIRHPVDELEKKARPQTVFKANLHPITVNVENGKLTEVFDQIVPQMLYYKWEINDNVVNIFPVQGRFDNFEKLMEMKIFEFTFEKGKTVNDITVNIKRLPEISRFLKENELLFRGYRPGGPWRVLGQYGRTIDAEMKFSDLTFRELLNKITKVKKGGWMVSSGPVKPSGRIIIDIDI
;
A
#
# COMPACT_ATOMS: atom_id res chain seq x y z
N MET A 1 -4.84 -26.75 57.81
CA MET A 1 -5.28 -26.51 56.42
C MET A 1 -4.67 -25.21 55.90
N LYS A 2 -3.40 -25.15 55.45
CA LYS A 2 -2.79 -23.82 55.25
C LYS A 2 -1.91 -23.56 54.01
N ILE A 3 -1.20 -24.53 53.43
CA ILE A 3 -0.29 -24.25 52.28
C ILE A 3 -0.71 -24.95 50.99
N LYS A 4 -0.97 -26.26 51.03
CA LYS A 4 -1.34 -27.04 49.83
C LYS A 4 -2.63 -26.52 49.17
N THR A 5 -3.63 -26.14 49.97
CA THR A 5 -4.89 -25.56 49.47
C THR A 5 -4.66 -24.21 48.80
N ALA A 6 -3.84 -23.33 49.39
CA ALA A 6 -3.55 -22.00 48.82
C ALA A 6 -2.80 -22.07 47.49
N ILE A 7 -1.86 -23.03 47.35
CA ILE A 7 -1.14 -23.26 46.09
C ILE A 7 -2.11 -23.73 45.00
N LEU A 8 -3.01 -24.67 45.31
CA LEU A 8 -4.01 -25.15 44.36
C LEU A 8 -4.97 -24.04 43.91
N THR A 9 -5.42 -23.17 44.83
CA THR A 9 -6.29 -22.03 44.47
C THR A 9 -5.54 -21.00 43.62
N PHE A 10 -4.29 -20.71 43.95
CA PHE A 10 -3.46 -19.78 43.17
C PHE A 10 -3.18 -20.29 41.75
N LEU A 11 -2.87 -21.59 41.62
CA LEU A 11 -2.66 -22.22 40.30
C LEU A 11 -3.94 -22.18 39.46
N GLY A 12 -5.09 -22.48 40.07
CA GLY A 12 -6.40 -22.38 39.42
C GLY A 12 -6.69 -20.95 38.94
N PHE A 13 -6.38 -19.94 39.76
CA PHE A 13 -6.54 -18.53 39.39
C PHE A 13 -5.60 -18.11 38.24
N LEU A 14 -4.34 -18.56 38.27
CA LEU A 14 -3.36 -18.27 37.21
C LEU A 14 -3.79 -18.87 35.86
N ILE A 15 -4.28 -20.12 35.86
CA ILE A 15 -4.82 -20.77 34.66
C ILE A 15 -6.04 -20.00 34.14
N LEU A 16 -6.96 -19.59 35.03
CA LEU A 16 -8.12 -18.79 34.63
C LEU A 16 -7.69 -17.44 34.03
N LEU A 17 -6.69 -16.77 34.61
CA LEU A 17 -6.18 -15.50 34.12
C LEU A 17 -5.57 -15.65 32.72
N THR A 18 -4.79 -16.72 32.50
CA THR A 18 -4.22 -17.00 31.16
C THR A 18 -5.30 -17.30 30.12
N ALA A 19 -6.34 -18.05 30.47
CA ALA A 19 -7.45 -18.36 29.57
C ALA A 19 -8.26 -17.10 29.19
N VAL A 20 -8.50 -16.21 30.15
CA VAL A 20 -9.19 -14.92 29.89
C VAL A 20 -8.33 -14.04 28.98
N VAL A 21 -7.02 -13.92 29.23
CA VAL A 21 -6.13 -13.10 28.38
C VAL A 21 -6.04 -13.68 26.96
N SER A 22 -6.01 -15.00 26.80
CA SER A 22 -6.04 -15.64 25.46
C SER A 22 -7.38 -15.44 24.74
N ALA A 23 -8.51 -15.43 25.45
CA ALA A 23 -9.83 -15.22 24.87
C ALA A 23 -10.07 -13.76 24.45
N PHE A 24 -9.51 -12.78 25.18
CA PHE A 24 -9.61 -11.36 24.83
C PHE A 24 -8.54 -10.87 23.85
N GLY A 25 -7.42 -11.61 23.71
CA GLY A 25 -6.30 -11.23 22.82
C GLY A 25 -6.45 -11.64 21.36
N GLN A 26 -7.45 -12.46 21.03
CA GLN A 26 -7.78 -12.81 19.64
C GLN A 26 -8.95 -11.96 19.16
N GLU A 27 -8.74 -10.64 19.01
CA GLU A 27 -9.57 -9.90 18.08
C GLU A 27 -9.43 -10.59 16.73
N LYS A 28 -10.49 -11.30 16.33
CA LYS A 28 -10.55 -11.98 15.04
C LYS A 28 -10.33 -10.91 13.98
N GLU A 29 -9.15 -10.89 13.36
CA GLU A 29 -8.81 -9.96 12.29
C GLU A 29 -9.96 -10.00 11.29
N VAL A 30 -10.72 -8.90 11.20
CA VAL A 30 -11.88 -8.82 10.32
C VAL A 30 -11.35 -8.97 8.91
N ARG A 31 -11.84 -9.99 8.19
CA ARG A 31 -11.51 -10.22 6.79
C ARG A 31 -11.72 -8.93 6.01
N LEU A 32 -10.78 -8.58 5.15
CA LEU A 32 -10.75 -7.27 4.50
C LEU A 32 -12.04 -7.00 3.71
N GLU A 33 -12.58 -8.02 3.06
CA GLU A 33 -13.84 -8.01 2.32
C GLU A 33 -15.08 -7.69 3.17
N ASP A 34 -15.05 -7.99 4.48
CA ASP A 34 -16.16 -7.74 5.39
C ASP A 34 -16.06 -6.39 6.10
N ARG A 35 -14.99 -5.62 5.84
CA ARG A 35 -14.80 -4.28 6.42
C ARG A 35 -15.92 -3.35 5.93
N ARG A 36 -16.56 -2.66 6.89
CA ARG A 36 -17.66 -1.74 6.63
C ARG A 36 -17.15 -0.34 6.35
N ILE A 37 -17.55 0.23 5.22
CA ILE A 37 -17.06 1.50 4.72
C ILE A 37 -18.24 2.47 4.51
N THR A 38 -18.07 3.71 4.96
CA THR A 38 -18.94 4.83 4.60
C THR A 38 -18.12 5.86 3.83
N ILE A 39 -18.42 6.01 2.55
CA ILE A 39 -17.70 6.92 1.65
C ILE A 39 -18.70 7.56 0.68
N ARG A 40 -18.60 8.89 0.55
CA ARG A 40 -19.35 9.67 -0.42
C ARG A 40 -18.41 10.67 -1.08
N MET A 41 -18.00 10.35 -2.30
CA MET A 41 -17.09 11.14 -3.10
C MET A 41 -17.63 11.24 -4.52
N GLU A 42 -17.91 12.46 -4.98
CA GLU A 42 -18.41 12.71 -6.32
C GLU A 42 -17.30 13.30 -7.18
N LYS A 43 -17.08 12.70 -8.35
CA LYS A 43 -16.13 13.16 -9.37
C LYS A 43 -14.72 13.47 -8.85
N GLN A 44 -14.17 12.57 -8.03
CA GLN A 44 -12.85 12.75 -7.43
C GLN A 44 -11.76 12.03 -8.25
N PRO A 45 -10.50 12.50 -8.21
CA PRO A 45 -9.37 11.74 -8.74
C PRO A 45 -9.22 10.40 -8.01
N LEU A 46 -8.83 9.34 -8.74
CA LEU A 46 -8.65 8.00 -8.16
C LEU A 46 -7.72 8.01 -6.95
N GLY A 47 -6.57 8.70 -7.06
CA GLY A 47 -5.60 8.77 -5.98
C GLY A 47 -6.11 9.40 -4.69
N LEU A 48 -7.10 10.31 -4.75
CA LEU A 48 -7.73 10.86 -3.55
C LEU A 48 -8.63 9.84 -2.87
N ILE A 49 -9.37 9.04 -3.66
CA ILE A 49 -10.22 7.97 -3.14
C ILE A 49 -9.35 6.90 -2.46
N PHE A 50 -8.28 6.45 -3.13
CA PHE A 50 -7.37 5.45 -2.56
C PHE A 50 -6.67 5.95 -1.30
N ARG A 51 -6.21 7.20 -1.32
CA ARG A 51 -5.69 7.86 -0.11
C ARG A 51 -6.68 7.79 1.04
N TYR A 52 -7.94 8.17 0.80
CA TYR A 52 -8.97 8.13 1.83
C TYR A 52 -9.23 6.73 2.37
N LEU A 53 -9.27 5.72 1.50
CA LEU A 53 -9.42 4.31 1.90
C LEU A 53 -8.24 3.82 2.74
N MET A 54 -7.01 4.17 2.35
CA MET A 54 -5.79 3.84 3.11
C MET A 54 -5.75 4.56 4.47
N GLU A 55 -5.97 5.88 4.51
CA GLU A 55 -5.82 6.67 5.73
C GLU A 55 -6.96 6.40 6.74
N LYS A 56 -8.21 6.34 6.28
CA LYS A 56 -9.37 6.25 7.17
C LYS A 56 -9.74 4.81 7.52
N TYR A 57 -9.50 3.90 6.59
CA TYR A 57 -9.96 2.52 6.70
C TYR A 57 -8.83 1.52 6.63
N ASP A 58 -7.54 1.92 6.66
CA ASP A 58 -6.38 1.02 6.65
C ASP A 58 -6.52 -0.09 5.59
N ILE A 59 -6.95 0.29 4.38
CA ILE A 59 -7.12 -0.61 3.24
C ILE A 59 -5.82 -0.60 2.43
N PRO A 60 -4.99 -1.66 2.48
CA PRO A 60 -3.82 -1.73 1.63
C PRO A 60 -4.21 -1.97 0.17
N ILE A 61 -3.56 -1.25 -0.75
CA ILE A 61 -3.88 -1.25 -2.19
C ILE A 61 -2.62 -1.54 -3.03
N GLY A 62 -2.69 -2.55 -3.89
CA GLY A 62 -1.72 -2.81 -4.94
C GLY A 62 -2.27 -2.37 -6.30
N PHE A 63 -1.45 -1.72 -7.12
CA PHE A 63 -1.88 -1.20 -8.42
C PHE A 63 -0.86 -1.48 -9.52
N GLU A 64 -1.28 -2.11 -10.62
CA GLU A 64 -0.48 -2.21 -11.84
C GLU A 64 -1.05 -1.24 -12.88
N GLU A 65 -0.22 -0.40 -13.49
CA GLU A 65 -0.64 0.53 -14.54
C GLU A 65 -0.81 -0.18 -15.90
N SER A 66 -1.88 0.12 -16.63
CA SER A 66 -2.03 -0.27 -18.03
C SER A 66 -1.16 0.56 -18.96
N ALA A 67 -0.54 -0.08 -19.95
CA ALA A 67 0.11 0.60 -21.08
C ALA A 67 -0.83 1.53 -21.85
N LEU A 68 -2.13 1.19 -21.89
CA LEU A 68 -3.16 1.98 -22.58
C LEU A 68 -3.49 3.28 -21.83
N ASP A 69 -3.18 3.33 -20.54
CA ASP A 69 -3.48 4.47 -19.67
C ASP A 69 -2.26 5.34 -19.38
N LYS A 70 -1.17 5.17 -20.11
CA LYS A 70 0.11 5.84 -19.86
C LYS A 70 0.07 7.37 -19.86
N TYR A 71 -0.96 7.95 -20.49
CA TYR A 71 -1.18 9.39 -20.54
C TYR A 71 -2.23 9.88 -19.52
N HIS A 72 -2.77 8.96 -18.72
CA HIS A 72 -3.81 9.20 -17.72
C HIS A 72 -3.17 9.33 -16.33
N SER A 73 -2.54 10.49 -16.08
CA SER A 73 -1.92 10.82 -14.79
C SER A 73 -2.88 10.72 -13.58
N GLU A 74 -4.19 10.68 -13.82
CA GLU A 74 -5.26 10.46 -12.86
C GLU A 74 -5.20 9.13 -12.10
N TYR A 75 -4.56 8.11 -12.65
CA TYR A 75 -4.40 6.82 -11.97
C TYR A 75 -3.21 6.76 -11.01
N PHE A 76 -2.40 7.83 -10.97
CA PHE A 76 -1.34 7.95 -9.99
C PHE A 76 -1.90 8.18 -8.58
N PHE A 77 -1.33 7.52 -7.58
CA PHE A 77 -1.58 7.81 -6.18
C PHE A 77 -0.33 7.65 -5.33
N ASP A 78 -0.31 8.33 -4.18
CA ASP A 78 0.77 8.22 -3.21
C ASP A 78 0.67 6.87 -2.49
N THR A 79 1.59 5.94 -2.78
CA THR A 79 1.62 4.61 -2.13
C THR A 79 2.11 4.68 -0.68
N ASN A 80 2.83 5.75 -0.36
CA ASN A 80 3.44 6.02 0.93
C ASN A 80 2.74 7.14 1.66
N MET A 81 1.50 6.89 2.04
CA MET A 81 0.79 7.80 2.93
C MET A 81 1.44 7.74 4.32
N PRO A 82 1.83 8.86 4.93
CA PRO A 82 2.19 8.83 6.34
C PRO A 82 0.98 8.32 7.12
N ALA A 83 1.16 7.31 7.98
CA ALA A 83 0.22 7.09 9.08
C ALA A 83 0.05 8.44 9.76
N ALA A 84 -1.18 9.00 9.75
CA ALA A 84 -1.54 10.35 10.17
C ALA A 84 -0.38 11.02 10.93
N TYR A 85 0.43 11.80 10.21
CA TYR A 85 1.62 12.40 10.81
C TYR A 85 1.15 13.43 11.85
N ASP A 86 1.11 13.02 13.11
CA ASP A 86 0.80 13.81 14.31
C ASP A 86 1.99 14.70 14.72
N GLY A 87 3.06 14.71 13.92
CA GLY A 87 4.11 15.70 14.13
C GLY A 87 3.52 17.07 13.88
N ASP A 88 3.45 17.85 14.96
CA ASP A 88 3.38 19.31 15.00
C ASP A 88 4.61 19.85 14.24
N ILE A 89 4.64 19.65 12.92
CA ILE A 89 5.36 20.56 12.04
C ILE A 89 4.59 21.86 12.25
N ARG A 90 5.08 22.63 13.22
CA ARG A 90 4.97 24.08 13.25
C ARG A 90 5.50 24.55 11.92
N HIS A 91 4.62 24.48 10.95
CA HIS A 91 4.86 25.08 9.69
C HIS A 91 5.08 26.57 9.98
N PRO A 92 5.97 27.27 9.26
CA PRO A 92 5.89 28.72 9.11
C PRO A 92 4.61 29.17 8.37
N VAL A 93 3.51 28.41 8.49
CA VAL A 93 2.25 28.41 7.74
C VAL A 93 1.08 28.59 8.72
N ASP A 94 1.32 28.94 9.99
CA ASP A 94 0.25 29.36 10.91
C ASP A 94 -0.48 30.64 10.43
N GLU A 95 0.05 31.35 9.42
CA GLU A 95 -0.69 32.38 8.67
C GLU A 95 -1.40 31.89 7.38
N LEU A 96 -1.12 30.66 6.95
CA LEU A 96 -1.68 30.04 5.76
C LEU A 96 -2.79 29.02 6.08
N GLU A 97 -2.96 28.64 7.35
CA GLU A 97 -4.06 27.75 7.78
C GLU A 97 -5.47 28.36 7.67
N LYS A 98 -5.61 29.67 7.41
CA LYS A 98 -6.92 30.32 7.15
C LYS A 98 -7.23 30.58 5.68
N LYS A 99 -6.30 30.30 4.76
CA LYS A 99 -6.61 30.28 3.33
C LYS A 99 -6.50 28.85 2.90
N ALA A 100 -7.67 28.21 2.76
CA ALA A 100 -7.89 26.91 2.16
C ALA A 100 -6.63 26.41 1.46
N ARG A 101 -6.00 25.34 1.99
CA ARG A 101 -4.99 24.57 1.24
C ARG A 101 -5.41 24.65 -0.20
N PRO A 102 -4.64 25.27 -1.11
CA PRO A 102 -5.09 25.42 -2.48
C PRO A 102 -5.51 24.03 -2.88
N GLN A 103 -6.81 23.83 -3.10
CA GLN A 103 -7.32 22.62 -3.72
C GLN A 103 -6.32 22.38 -4.82
N THR A 104 -5.53 21.31 -4.75
CA THR A 104 -4.58 20.99 -5.81
C THR A 104 -5.40 21.08 -7.07
N VAL A 105 -5.22 22.18 -7.82
CA VAL A 105 -6.28 22.71 -8.69
C VAL A 105 -6.70 21.56 -9.55
N PHE A 106 -7.92 21.06 -9.32
CA PHE A 106 -8.41 19.88 -9.99
C PHE A 106 -8.30 20.19 -11.48
N LYS A 107 -7.32 19.60 -12.16
CA LYS A 107 -7.20 19.73 -13.60
C LYS A 107 -8.37 18.94 -14.13
N ALA A 108 -9.34 19.63 -14.73
CA ALA A 108 -10.63 19.08 -15.15
C ALA A 108 -10.57 17.91 -16.17
N ASN A 109 -9.38 17.45 -16.53
CA ASN A 109 -9.12 16.35 -17.46
C ASN A 109 -8.84 15.00 -16.77
N LEU A 110 -8.92 14.91 -15.44
CA LEU A 110 -8.75 13.64 -14.72
C LEU A 110 -10.03 12.81 -14.84
N HIS A 111 -9.94 11.51 -15.16
CA HIS A 111 -11.10 10.60 -15.12
C HIS A 111 -11.77 10.63 -13.73
N PRO A 112 -12.94 11.28 -13.61
CA PRO A 112 -13.53 11.56 -12.31
C PRO A 112 -14.27 10.31 -11.83
N ILE A 113 -13.88 9.79 -10.67
CA ILE A 113 -14.50 8.61 -10.06
C ILE A 113 -15.55 9.06 -9.05
N THR A 114 -16.72 8.43 -9.11
CA THR A 114 -17.80 8.64 -8.14
C THR A 114 -18.04 7.37 -7.34
N VAL A 115 -18.08 7.49 -6.02
CA VAL A 115 -18.38 6.39 -5.11
C VAL A 115 -19.31 6.88 -4.00
N ASN A 116 -20.38 6.13 -3.77
CA ASN A 116 -21.38 6.40 -2.74
C ASN A 116 -21.80 5.09 -2.09
N VAL A 117 -21.24 4.82 -0.92
CA VAL A 117 -21.49 3.62 -0.13
C VAL A 117 -21.73 4.05 1.32
N GLU A 118 -22.84 3.63 1.89
CA GLU A 118 -23.19 3.89 3.29
C GLU A 118 -23.19 2.58 4.06
N ASN A 119 -22.21 2.41 4.96
CA ASN A 119 -22.03 1.18 5.76
C ASN A 119 -21.99 -0.12 4.92
N GLY A 120 -21.53 -0.03 3.68
CA GLY A 120 -21.41 -1.17 2.76
C GLY A 120 -20.12 -1.95 2.97
N LYS A 121 -20.03 -3.13 2.38
CA LYS A 121 -18.77 -3.91 2.38
C LYS A 121 -17.71 -3.23 1.52
N LEU A 122 -16.43 -3.50 1.80
CA LEU A 122 -15.33 -3.03 0.97
C LEU A 122 -15.49 -3.46 -0.50
N THR A 123 -16.01 -4.66 -0.75
CA THR A 123 -16.25 -5.15 -2.09
C THR A 123 -17.20 -4.25 -2.88
N GLU A 124 -18.26 -3.74 -2.25
CA GLU A 124 -19.22 -2.81 -2.86
C GLU A 124 -18.56 -1.48 -3.26
N VAL A 125 -17.56 -1.03 -2.50
CA VAL A 125 -16.77 0.18 -2.82
C VAL A 125 -15.99 -0.04 -4.12
N PHE A 126 -15.26 -1.14 -4.24
CA PHE A 126 -14.46 -1.40 -5.44
C PHE A 126 -15.29 -1.83 -6.65
N ASP A 127 -16.45 -2.46 -6.43
CA ASP A 127 -17.47 -2.71 -7.46
C ASP A 127 -18.08 -1.41 -8.01
N GLN A 128 -18.04 -0.30 -7.27
CA GLN A 128 -18.36 1.02 -7.82
C GLN A 128 -17.16 1.67 -8.53
N ILE A 129 -15.95 1.58 -7.97
CA ILE A 129 -14.76 2.26 -8.50
C ILE A 129 -14.29 1.64 -9.83
N VAL A 130 -14.04 0.34 -9.86
CA VAL A 130 -13.28 -0.31 -10.94
C VAL A 130 -14.02 -0.36 -12.28
N PRO A 131 -15.36 -0.50 -12.35
CA PRO A 131 -16.07 -0.37 -13.63
C PRO A 131 -15.95 1.01 -14.30
N GLN A 132 -15.56 2.05 -13.55
CA GLN A 132 -15.26 3.37 -14.11
C GLN A 132 -13.84 3.44 -14.71
N MET A 133 -13.05 2.37 -14.59
CA MET A 133 -11.70 2.22 -15.10
C MET A 133 -11.70 1.16 -16.22
N LEU A 134 -11.80 1.61 -17.48
CA LEU A 134 -12.13 0.77 -18.64
C LEU A 134 -11.31 -0.53 -18.79
N TYR A 135 -10.04 -0.51 -18.39
CA TYR A 135 -9.11 -1.61 -18.63
C TYR A 135 -8.72 -2.39 -17.38
N TYR A 136 -9.46 -2.28 -16.27
CA TYR A 136 -9.04 -2.88 -15.00
C TYR A 136 -10.03 -3.89 -14.45
N LYS A 137 -9.49 -4.78 -13.63
CA LYS A 137 -10.23 -5.58 -12.66
C LYS A 137 -9.57 -5.47 -11.29
N TRP A 138 -10.24 -6.00 -10.28
CA TRP A 138 -9.70 -6.04 -8.93
C TRP A 138 -9.97 -7.39 -8.27
N GLU A 139 -9.13 -7.74 -7.30
CA GLU A 139 -9.33 -8.87 -6.40
C GLU A 139 -8.71 -8.56 -5.02
N ILE A 140 -9.06 -9.35 -4.00
CA ILE A 140 -8.36 -9.32 -2.71
C ILE A 140 -7.45 -10.54 -2.65
N ASN A 141 -6.16 -10.29 -2.43
CA ASN A 141 -5.15 -11.31 -2.22
C ASN A 141 -4.25 -10.89 -1.04
N ASP A 142 -3.94 -11.81 -0.12
CA ASP A 142 -3.16 -11.55 1.10
C ASP A 142 -3.68 -10.38 1.96
N ASN A 143 -5.00 -10.18 2.06
CA ASN A 143 -5.60 -8.98 2.68
C ASN A 143 -5.09 -7.67 2.05
N VAL A 144 -4.91 -7.63 0.73
CA VAL A 144 -4.60 -6.44 -0.06
C VAL A 144 -5.52 -6.37 -1.27
N VAL A 145 -6.10 -5.20 -1.53
CA VAL A 145 -6.88 -4.98 -2.75
C VAL A 145 -5.90 -4.78 -3.91
N ASN A 146 -5.87 -5.72 -4.84
CA ASN A 146 -5.01 -5.71 -6.01
C ASN A 146 -5.84 -5.25 -7.22
N ILE A 147 -5.41 -4.18 -7.88
CA ILE A 147 -6.04 -3.63 -9.09
C ILE A 147 -5.04 -3.73 -10.22
N PHE A 148 -5.45 -4.36 -11.31
CA PHE A 148 -4.55 -4.68 -12.40
C PHE A 148 -5.28 -4.73 -13.74
N PRO A 149 -4.55 -4.47 -14.84
CA PRO A 149 -5.17 -4.31 -16.13
C PRO A 149 -5.60 -5.65 -16.73
N VAL A 150 -6.81 -5.69 -17.29
CA VAL A 150 -7.29 -6.76 -18.20
C VAL A 150 -6.85 -6.54 -19.65
N GLN A 151 -6.50 -5.30 -20.00
CA GLN A 151 -5.98 -4.91 -21.32
C GLN A 151 -4.80 -3.96 -21.17
N GLY A 152 -3.82 -4.05 -22.07
CA GLY A 152 -2.61 -3.22 -21.99
C GLY A 152 -1.65 -3.63 -20.87
N ARG A 153 -1.81 -4.80 -20.28
CA ARG A 153 -0.83 -5.36 -19.35
C ARG A 153 0.42 -5.76 -20.13
N PHE A 154 1.60 -5.34 -19.67
CA PHE A 154 2.85 -5.82 -20.26
C PHE A 154 3.15 -7.25 -19.80
N ASP A 155 3.51 -8.15 -20.72
CA ASP A 155 3.90 -9.53 -20.39
C ASP A 155 5.04 -9.57 -19.36
N ASN A 156 5.98 -8.61 -19.45
CA ASN A 156 7.08 -8.52 -18.49
C ASN A 156 6.61 -8.08 -17.10
N PHE A 157 5.47 -7.41 -16.96
CA PHE A 157 4.91 -7.07 -15.64
C PHE A 157 4.32 -8.31 -14.99
N GLU A 158 3.56 -9.10 -15.74
CA GLU A 158 3.04 -10.36 -15.24
C GLU A 158 4.17 -11.31 -14.82
N LYS A 159 5.19 -11.48 -15.67
CA LYS A 159 6.39 -12.28 -15.32
C LYS A 159 7.12 -11.74 -14.09
N LEU A 160 7.24 -10.42 -13.95
CA LEU A 160 7.85 -9.79 -12.77
C LEU A 160 7.04 -10.08 -11.51
N MET A 161 5.71 -9.96 -11.57
CA MET A 161 4.82 -10.17 -10.42
C MET A 161 4.79 -11.64 -9.96
N GLU A 162 4.84 -12.59 -10.90
CA GLU A 162 4.84 -14.03 -10.62
C GLU A 162 6.21 -14.61 -10.31
N MET A 163 7.29 -13.82 -10.46
CA MET A 163 8.65 -14.26 -10.16
C MET A 163 8.79 -14.64 -8.68
N LYS A 164 9.37 -15.81 -8.42
CA LYS A 164 9.71 -16.26 -7.07
C LYS A 164 10.88 -15.49 -6.49
N ILE A 165 10.70 -15.00 -5.27
CA ILE A 165 11.69 -14.37 -4.42
C ILE A 165 12.03 -15.34 -3.30
N PHE A 166 13.29 -15.76 -3.24
CA PHE A 166 13.72 -16.78 -2.29
C PHE A 166 13.79 -16.24 -0.88
N GLU A 167 14.36 -15.04 -0.71
CA GLU A 167 14.50 -14.40 0.59
C GLU A 167 14.45 -12.88 0.46
N PHE A 168 13.72 -12.24 1.37
CA PHE A 168 13.74 -10.80 1.58
C PHE A 168 13.85 -10.50 3.07
N THR A 169 14.83 -9.68 3.41
CA THR A 169 15.04 -9.20 4.78
C THR A 169 15.04 -7.68 4.84
N PHE A 170 14.49 -7.16 5.94
CA PHE A 170 14.45 -5.74 6.21
C PHE A 170 14.59 -5.50 7.71
N GLU A 171 15.62 -4.73 8.07
CA GLU A 171 15.92 -4.40 9.46
C GLU A 171 14.95 -3.35 10.01
N LYS A 172 14.51 -3.55 11.26
CA LYS A 172 13.73 -2.55 12.00
C LYS A 172 14.47 -1.21 12.08
N GLY A 173 13.72 -0.10 12.00
CA GLY A 173 14.24 1.26 12.11
C GLY A 173 14.75 1.85 10.79
N LYS A 174 14.83 1.05 9.72
CA LYS A 174 15.10 1.55 8.36
C LYS A 174 13.89 2.27 7.79
N THR A 175 14.13 3.01 6.70
CA THR A 175 13.11 3.85 6.07
C THR A 175 12.33 3.11 4.97
N VAL A 176 11.19 3.66 4.57
CA VAL A 176 10.46 3.20 3.39
C VAL A 176 11.34 3.20 2.13
N ASN A 177 12.19 4.21 1.95
CA ASN A 177 13.14 4.25 0.84
C ASN A 177 14.08 3.03 0.84
N ASP A 178 14.53 2.59 2.02
CA ASP A 178 15.40 1.42 2.15
C ASP A 178 14.70 0.14 1.69
N ILE A 179 13.37 0.03 1.79
CA ILE A 179 12.60 -1.10 1.24
C ILE A 179 12.79 -1.17 -0.28
N THR A 180 12.59 -0.03 -0.96
CA THR A 180 12.75 0.06 -2.43
C THR A 180 14.18 -0.29 -2.84
N VAL A 181 15.18 0.21 -2.10
CA VAL A 181 16.60 -0.10 -2.35
C VAL A 181 16.88 -1.60 -2.16
N ASN A 182 16.34 -2.22 -1.12
CA ASN A 182 16.55 -3.65 -0.83
C ASN A 182 15.89 -4.53 -1.91
N ILE A 183 14.68 -4.20 -2.36
CA ILE A 183 14.01 -4.93 -3.45
C ILE A 183 14.83 -4.86 -4.74
N LYS A 184 15.32 -3.68 -5.10
CA LYS A 184 16.17 -3.52 -6.29
C LYS A 184 17.44 -4.36 -6.22
N ARG A 185 17.97 -4.60 -5.01
CA ARG A 185 19.18 -5.39 -4.76
C ARG A 185 18.94 -6.90 -4.75
N LEU A 186 17.69 -7.36 -4.78
CA LEU A 186 17.40 -8.79 -4.87
C LEU A 186 18.04 -9.38 -6.14
N PRO A 187 18.78 -10.50 -6.05
CA PRO A 187 19.41 -11.13 -7.21
C PRO A 187 18.42 -11.46 -8.34
N GLU A 188 17.23 -11.91 -7.98
CA GLU A 188 16.15 -12.29 -8.89
C GLU A 188 15.66 -11.09 -9.69
N ILE A 189 15.39 -9.97 -9.00
CA ILE A 189 14.98 -8.69 -9.62
C ILE A 189 16.09 -8.14 -10.50
N SER A 190 17.33 -8.12 -10.01
CA SER A 190 18.48 -7.62 -10.77
C SER A 190 18.71 -8.40 -12.07
N ARG A 191 18.63 -9.74 -11.99
CA ARG A 191 18.72 -10.63 -13.16
C ARG A 191 17.57 -10.38 -14.13
N PHE A 192 16.33 -10.35 -13.63
CA PHE A 192 15.13 -10.12 -14.45
C PHE A 192 15.20 -8.81 -15.23
N LEU A 193 15.57 -7.72 -14.56
CA LEU A 193 15.71 -6.41 -15.19
C LEU A 193 16.78 -6.42 -16.28
N LYS A 194 17.92 -7.08 -16.05
CA LYS A 194 18.99 -7.21 -17.03
C LYS A 194 18.57 -8.02 -18.26
N GLU A 195 17.94 -9.17 -18.06
CA GLU A 195 17.51 -10.07 -19.14
C GLU A 195 16.42 -9.47 -20.03
N ASN A 196 15.61 -8.56 -19.49
CA ASN A 196 14.52 -7.91 -20.21
C ASN A 196 14.86 -6.47 -20.66
N GLU A 197 16.11 -6.03 -20.51
CA GLU A 197 16.57 -4.67 -20.81
C GLU A 197 15.78 -3.54 -20.12
N LEU A 198 15.26 -3.84 -18.94
CA LEU A 198 14.45 -2.92 -18.14
C LEU A 198 15.31 -2.15 -17.14
N LEU A 199 14.85 -0.96 -16.79
CA LEU A 199 15.48 -0.15 -15.73
C LEU A 199 14.54 -0.01 -14.55
N PHE A 200 15.06 -0.18 -13.33
CA PHE A 200 14.34 0.14 -12.10
C PHE A 200 14.56 1.61 -11.73
N ARG A 201 13.49 2.41 -11.79
CA ARG A 201 13.54 3.80 -11.34
C ARG A 201 13.56 3.82 -9.80
N GLY A 202 14.75 3.96 -9.24
CA GLY A 202 14.95 4.15 -7.80
C GLY A 202 14.87 5.62 -7.36
N TYR A 203 14.58 6.53 -8.29
CA TYR A 203 14.48 7.97 -8.02
C TYR A 203 13.02 8.38 -7.92
N ARG A 204 12.65 8.95 -6.78
CA ARG A 204 11.29 9.43 -6.51
C ARG A 204 11.18 10.92 -6.85
N PRO A 205 10.35 11.31 -7.82
CA PRO A 205 10.13 12.71 -8.12
C PRO A 205 9.33 13.38 -6.99
N GLY A 206 9.87 14.47 -6.45
CA GLY A 206 9.21 15.27 -5.43
C GLY A 206 10.12 16.30 -4.79
N GLY A 207 9.53 17.32 -4.18
CA GLY A 207 10.27 18.24 -3.33
C GLY A 207 10.76 17.56 -2.04
N PRO A 208 11.73 18.16 -1.32
CA PRO A 208 12.31 17.60 -0.09
C PRO A 208 11.28 17.12 0.94
N TRP A 209 10.16 17.85 1.06
CA TRP A 209 9.07 17.51 1.98
C TRP A 209 8.39 16.17 1.67
N ARG A 210 8.18 15.85 0.38
CA ARG A 210 7.60 14.56 -0.02
C ARG A 210 8.57 13.42 0.24
N VAL A 211 9.85 13.64 -0.06
CA VAL A 211 10.92 12.66 0.19
C VAL A 211 11.02 12.33 1.68
N LEU A 212 11.08 13.35 2.54
CA LEU A 212 11.20 13.15 3.99
C LEU A 212 9.92 12.56 4.61
N GLY A 213 8.75 13.08 4.26
CA GLY A 213 7.49 12.68 4.88
C GLY A 213 6.99 11.29 4.47
N GLN A 214 7.15 10.92 3.19
CA GLN A 214 6.64 9.64 2.68
C GLN A 214 7.70 8.54 2.75
N TYR A 215 8.90 8.83 2.22
CA TYR A 215 9.95 7.83 2.04
C TYR A 215 10.95 7.78 3.20
N GLY A 216 11.10 8.89 3.93
CA GLY A 216 11.96 8.99 5.12
C GLY A 216 11.34 8.39 6.39
N ARG A 217 10.07 7.99 6.34
CA ARG A 217 9.38 7.35 7.46
C ARG A 217 10.08 6.05 7.84
N THR A 218 10.39 5.90 9.11
CA THR A 218 10.97 4.67 9.67
C THR A 218 9.90 3.60 9.85
N ILE A 219 10.29 2.36 9.66
CA ILE A 219 9.44 1.18 9.84
C ILE A 219 9.87 0.49 11.13
N ASP A 220 8.95 0.42 12.09
CA ASP A 220 9.23 -0.11 13.43
C ASP A 220 9.13 -1.64 13.53
N ALA A 221 9.12 -2.32 12.39
CA ALA A 221 9.02 -3.76 12.27
C ALA A 221 10.18 -4.33 11.45
N GLU A 222 10.70 -5.47 11.90
CA GLU A 222 11.57 -6.31 11.08
C GLU A 222 10.70 -7.09 10.08
N MET A 223 11.24 -7.33 8.88
CA MET A 223 10.59 -8.21 7.90
C MET A 223 11.56 -9.32 7.52
N LYS A 224 11.07 -10.56 7.58
CA LYS A 224 11.75 -11.72 7.03
C LYS A 224 10.74 -12.57 6.28
N PHE A 225 10.86 -12.57 4.97
CA PHE A 225 9.96 -13.28 4.06
C PHE A 225 10.77 -14.21 3.17
N SER A 226 10.20 -15.34 2.81
CA SER A 226 10.85 -16.34 1.96
C SER A 226 9.83 -17.11 1.14
N ASP A 227 10.26 -17.59 -0.03
CA ASP A 227 9.44 -18.41 -0.95
C ASP A 227 8.10 -17.78 -1.33
N LEU A 228 8.15 -16.50 -1.73
CA LEU A 228 6.99 -15.74 -2.17
C LEU A 228 7.09 -15.41 -3.65
N THR A 229 5.96 -15.22 -4.33
CA THR A 229 5.98 -14.44 -5.57
C THR A 229 6.30 -12.98 -5.24
N PHE A 230 6.75 -12.22 -6.23
CA PHE A 230 7.05 -10.82 -6.02
C PHE A 230 5.80 -10.02 -5.63
N ARG A 231 4.62 -10.35 -6.18
CA ARG A 231 3.33 -9.77 -5.75
C ARG A 231 3.04 -10.03 -4.27
N GLU A 232 3.17 -11.28 -3.83
CA GLU A 232 2.97 -11.66 -2.42
C GLU A 232 3.94 -10.91 -1.50
N LEU A 233 5.20 -10.73 -1.93
CA LEU A 233 6.17 -9.90 -1.22
C LEU A 233 5.69 -8.45 -1.08
N LEU A 234 5.26 -7.82 -2.18
CA LEU A 234 4.75 -6.44 -2.17
C LEU A 234 3.52 -6.29 -1.27
N ASN A 235 2.61 -7.27 -1.29
CA ASN A 235 1.44 -7.29 -0.42
C ASN A 235 1.83 -7.36 1.06
N LYS A 236 2.74 -8.26 1.44
CA LYS A 236 3.21 -8.40 2.83
C LYS A 236 3.93 -7.15 3.32
N ILE A 237 4.82 -6.58 2.49
CA ILE A 237 5.50 -5.31 2.80
C ILE A 237 4.48 -4.19 3.02
N THR A 238 3.44 -4.15 2.20
CA THR A 238 2.41 -3.09 2.25
C THR A 238 1.59 -3.15 3.52
N LYS A 239 1.25 -4.36 4.00
CA LYS A 239 0.60 -4.53 5.30
C LYS A 239 1.46 -4.03 6.45
N VAL A 240 2.78 -4.30 6.42
CA VAL A 240 3.70 -3.84 7.48
C VAL A 240 3.87 -2.33 7.43
N LYS A 241 4.10 -1.76 6.24
CA LYS A 241 4.35 -0.32 6.11
C LYS A 241 3.08 0.53 6.24
N LYS A 242 1.88 -0.02 6.00
CA LYS A 242 0.58 0.68 5.91
C LYS A 242 0.53 1.69 4.77
N GLY A 243 -0.06 1.31 3.65
CA GLY A 243 -0.18 2.15 2.46
C GLY A 243 -0.53 1.29 1.24
N GLY A 244 0.09 1.58 0.10
CA GLY A 244 -0.07 0.78 -1.11
C GLY A 244 1.24 0.39 -1.77
N TRP A 245 1.16 -0.23 -2.93
CA TRP A 245 2.24 -0.33 -3.88
C TRP A 245 1.71 -0.07 -5.29
N MET A 246 2.56 0.40 -6.19
CA MET A 246 2.23 0.68 -7.57
C MET A 246 3.36 0.22 -8.49
N VAL A 247 3.02 -0.45 -9.59
CA VAL A 247 3.96 -0.78 -10.66
C VAL A 247 3.53 -0.04 -11.92
N SER A 248 4.40 0.82 -12.43
CA SER A 248 4.13 1.64 -13.61
C SER A 248 5.26 1.54 -14.63
N SER A 249 4.96 1.93 -15.87
CA SER A 249 5.94 1.89 -16.97
C SER A 249 6.15 3.26 -17.61
N GLY A 250 7.39 3.60 -17.88
CA GLY A 250 7.74 4.87 -18.52
C GLY A 250 8.79 4.69 -19.61
N PRO A 251 8.76 5.47 -20.69
CA PRO A 251 9.91 5.53 -21.58
C PRO A 251 11.01 6.36 -20.90
N VAL A 252 12.24 5.87 -20.91
CA VAL A 252 13.42 6.70 -20.65
C VAL A 252 13.60 7.59 -21.86
N LYS A 253 13.46 8.90 -21.71
CA LYS A 253 13.92 9.83 -22.75
C LYS A 253 15.43 10.09 -22.54
N PRO A 254 16.24 10.11 -23.61
CA PRO A 254 15.90 9.89 -25.01
C PRO A 254 16.01 8.42 -25.49
N SER A 255 16.49 7.48 -24.67
CA SER A 255 16.86 6.13 -25.13
C SER A 255 15.70 5.23 -25.56
N GLY A 256 14.45 5.60 -25.27
CA GLY A 256 13.25 4.83 -25.61
C GLY A 256 13.06 3.56 -24.77
N ARG A 257 14.03 3.21 -23.90
CA ARG A 257 13.96 2.03 -23.04
C ARG A 257 12.77 2.11 -22.07
N ILE A 258 12.22 0.96 -21.72
CA ILE A 258 11.13 0.89 -20.74
C ILE A 258 11.74 0.86 -19.33
N ILE A 259 11.33 1.81 -18.50
CA ILE A 259 11.52 1.79 -17.06
C ILE A 259 10.34 1.06 -16.44
N ILE A 260 10.64 0.20 -15.46
CA ILE A 260 9.69 -0.18 -14.44
C ILE A 260 9.92 0.71 -13.22
N ASP A 261 8.87 1.39 -12.80
CA ASP A 261 8.85 2.11 -11.53
C ASP A 261 7.97 1.32 -10.57
N ILE A 262 8.55 0.97 -9.42
CA ILE A 262 7.83 0.27 -8.36
C ILE A 262 7.77 1.23 -7.21
N ASP A 263 6.61 1.84 -6.99
CA ASP A 263 6.34 2.66 -5.82
C ASP A 263 5.85 1.78 -4.68
N ILE A 264 6.59 1.77 -3.59
CA ILE A 264 6.29 0.99 -2.39
C ILE A 264 6.22 2.00 -1.31
#